data_AF-A0A935EXU3-F1
#
_entry.id   AF-A0A935EXU3-F1
#
_cell.length_a   1.000
_cell.length_b   1.000
_cell.length_c   1.000
_cell.angle_alpha   90.00
_cell.angle_beta   90.00
_cell.angle_gamma   90.00
#
_symmetry.space_group_name_H-M   'P 1'
#
loop_
_entity.id
_entity.type
_entity.pdbx_description
1 polymer ?
#
loop_
_entity_poly.entity_id
_entity_poly.type
_entity_poly.pdbx_seq_one_letter_code
_entity_poly.pdbx_strand_id
1 'polypeptide(L)'
;MSNPFAINTSVQDGVTVITLEGFVDAHTAPHFENAIQAEIGAGRNKIVVDCRKLSYISSAGLGVFMSFIEEVRDVGGDIKICGLVPKVRHTFEILGFQDIFEMHDEQSTAVDRFQGN
;
A
#
# COMPACT_ATOMS: atom_id res chain seq x y z
N MET A 1 5.36 -23.65 6.92
CA MET A 1 4.38 -23.49 5.84
C MET A 1 4.42 -22.05 5.41
N SER A 2 4.83 -21.77 4.18
CA SER A 2 4.85 -20.40 3.65
C SER A 2 3.42 -19.92 3.52
N ASN A 3 3.05 -18.82 4.19
CA ASN A 3 1.72 -18.26 4.03
C ASN A 3 1.61 -17.77 2.57
N PRO A 4 0.62 -18.24 1.78
CA PRO A 4 0.52 -17.84 0.38
C PRO A 4 0.29 -16.33 0.29
N PHE A 5 0.89 -15.69 -0.70
CA PHE A 5 0.62 -14.30 -0.98
C PHE A 5 -0.83 -14.13 -1.41
N ALA A 6 -1.53 -13.19 -0.78
CA ALA A 6 -2.90 -12.85 -1.12
C ALA A 6 -3.09 -11.33 -1.11
N ILE A 7 -3.92 -10.85 -2.04
CA ILE A 7 -4.35 -9.46 -2.11
C ILE A 7 -5.86 -9.44 -2.02
N ASN A 8 -6.39 -8.59 -1.14
CA ASN A 8 -7.81 -8.30 -1.10
C ASN A 8 -8.02 -6.79 -1.27
N THR A 9 -9.07 -6.43 -2.01
CA THR A 9 -9.44 -5.04 -2.22
C THR A 9 -10.84 -4.80 -1.68
N SER A 10 -10.99 -3.73 -0.90
CA SER A 10 -12.29 -3.25 -0.41
C SER A 10 -12.40 -1.74 -0.59
N VAL A 11 -13.61 -1.20 -0.57
CA VAL A 11 -13.85 0.24 -0.64
C VAL A 11 -14.56 0.68 0.63
N GLN A 12 -14.03 1.71 1.29
CA GLN A 12 -14.55 2.28 2.52
C GLN A 12 -14.58 3.80 2.38
N ASP A 13 -15.77 4.40 2.47
CA ASP A 13 -15.95 5.86 2.37
C ASP A 13 -15.32 6.51 1.11
N GLY A 14 -15.34 5.79 -0.01
CA GLY A 14 -14.73 6.23 -1.27
C GLY A 14 -13.20 6.13 -1.32
N VAL A 15 -12.59 5.46 -0.34
CA VAL A 15 -11.17 5.11 -0.29
C VAL A 15 -11.03 3.62 -0.56
N THR A 16 -10.15 3.25 -1.49
CA THR A 16 -9.78 1.87 -1.72
C THR A 16 -8.80 1.42 -0.66
N VAL A 17 -9.06 0.27 -0.03
CA VAL A 17 -8.12 -0.42 0.86
C VAL A 17 -7.64 -1.70 0.18
N ILE A 18 -6.33 -1.77 -0.09
CA ILE A 18 -5.64 -2.95 -0.60
C ILE A 18 -4.92 -3.63 0.56
N THR A 19 -5.40 -4.80 0.97
CA THR A 19 -4.78 -5.59 2.04
C THR A 19 -3.78 -6.59 1.46
N LEU A 20 -2.53 -6.50 1.90
CA LEU A 20 -1.46 -7.42 1.52
C LEU A 20 -1.23 -8.47 2.60
N GLU A 21 -1.29 -9.74 2.22
CA GLU A 21 -1.02 -10.88 3.11
C GLU A 21 0.15 -11.73 2.59
N GLY A 22 1.01 -12.19 3.49
CA GLY A 22 2.15 -13.03 3.14
C GLY A 22 3.38 -12.19 2.81
N PHE A 23 3.84 -12.19 1.56
CA PHE A 23 5.10 -11.56 1.17
C PHE A 23 5.04 -10.94 -0.22
N VAL A 24 5.68 -9.77 -0.37
CA VAL A 24 5.87 -9.12 -1.68
C VAL A 24 7.33 -9.28 -2.11
N ASP A 25 7.55 -10.04 -3.18
CA ASP A 25 8.86 -10.28 -3.80
C ASP A 25 8.83 -10.08 -5.33
N ALA A 26 9.88 -10.48 -6.05
CA ALA A 26 9.92 -10.31 -7.51
C ALA A 26 8.83 -11.09 -8.27
N HIS A 27 8.27 -12.14 -7.68
CA HIS A 27 7.20 -12.95 -8.27
C HIS A 27 5.80 -12.42 -7.91
N THR A 28 5.64 -11.88 -6.71
CA THR A 28 4.34 -11.37 -6.24
C THR A 28 4.15 -9.87 -6.46
N ALA A 29 5.22 -9.10 -6.66
CA ALA A 29 5.15 -7.67 -6.97
C ALA A 29 4.29 -7.33 -8.20
N PRO A 30 4.34 -8.08 -9.33
CA PRO A 30 3.45 -7.79 -10.46
C PRO A 30 1.95 -7.90 -10.12
N HIS A 31 1.58 -8.74 -9.15
CA HIS A 31 0.20 -8.84 -8.70
C HIS A 31 -0.21 -7.61 -7.88
N PHE A 32 0.70 -7.08 -7.07
CA PHE A 32 0.48 -5.84 -6.32
C PHE A 32 0.38 -4.62 -7.25
N GLU A 33 1.27 -4.55 -8.24
CA GLU A 33 1.23 -3.54 -9.30
C GLU A 33 -0.11 -3.55 -10.05
N ASN A 34 -0.55 -4.73 -10.52
CA ASN A 34 -1.83 -4.87 -11.21
C ASN A 34 -3.02 -4.44 -10.32
N ALA A 35 -2.95 -4.72 -9.01
CA ALA A 35 -4.00 -4.30 -8.08
C ALA A 35 -4.07 -2.77 -7.97
N ILE A 36 -2.95 -2.07 -7.90
CA ILE A 36 -2.95 -0.59 -7.89
C ILE A 36 -3.44 -0.03 -9.23
N GLN A 37 -2.93 -0.55 -10.35
CA GLN A 37 -3.35 -0.10 -11.69
C GLN A 37 -4.84 -0.27 -11.94
N ALA A 38 -5.44 -1.38 -11.48
CA ALA A 38 -6.87 -1.62 -11.63
C ALA A 38 -7.72 -0.57 -10.89
N GLU A 39 -7.25 -0.07 -9.75
CA GLU A 39 -7.94 0.93 -8.94
C GLU A 39 -7.83 2.32 -9.58
N ILE A 40 -6.62 2.70 -10.00
CA ILE A 40 -6.36 3.95 -10.73
C ILE A 40 -7.17 3.98 -12.05
N GLY A 41 -7.14 2.89 -12.82
CA GLY A 41 -7.88 2.76 -14.07
C GLY A 41 -9.40 2.83 -13.90
N ALA A 42 -9.91 2.56 -12.71
CA ALA A 42 -11.31 2.72 -12.35
C ALA A 42 -11.62 4.10 -11.71
N GLY A 43 -10.66 5.03 -11.71
CA GLY A 43 -10.77 6.38 -11.14
C GLY A 43 -10.70 6.42 -9.62
N ARG A 44 -10.27 5.34 -8.95
CA ARG A 44 -10.16 5.25 -7.50
C ARG A 44 -8.72 5.58 -7.08
N ASN A 45 -8.46 6.87 -6.89
CA ASN A 45 -7.11 7.40 -6.66
C ASN A 45 -6.79 7.63 -5.16
N LYS A 46 -7.73 7.32 -4.26
CA LYS A 46 -7.50 7.36 -2.81
C LYS A 46 -7.23 5.95 -2.33
N ILE A 47 -5.97 5.60 -2.13
CA ILE A 47 -5.56 4.23 -1.85
C ILE A 47 -4.90 4.14 -0.47
N VAL A 48 -5.35 3.18 0.33
CA VAL A 48 -4.68 2.74 1.55
C VAL A 48 -4.14 1.33 1.32
N VAL A 49 -2.86 1.11 1.56
CA VAL A 49 -2.25 -0.22 1.55
C VAL A 49 -2.10 -0.72 2.98
N ASP A 50 -2.88 -1.75 3.33
CA ASP A 50 -2.82 -2.40 4.64
C ASP A 50 -1.79 -3.53 4.63
N CYS A 51 -0.70 -3.29 5.36
CA CYS A 51 0.44 -4.18 5.51
C CYS A 51 0.40 -5.00 6.80
N ARG A 52 -0.70 -5.03 7.55
CA ARG A 52 -0.81 -5.74 8.84
C ARG A 52 -0.53 -7.24 8.74
N LYS A 53 -0.84 -7.85 7.60
CA LYS A 53 -0.57 -9.26 7.32
C LYS A 53 0.65 -9.46 6.41
N LEU A 54 1.36 -8.40 6.07
CA LEU A 54 2.55 -8.44 5.25
C LEU A 54 3.76 -8.79 6.12
N SER A 55 4.30 -9.98 5.91
CA SER A 55 5.42 -10.53 6.69
C SER A 55 6.78 -10.11 6.14
N TYR A 56 6.85 -9.77 4.85
CA TYR A 56 8.07 -9.43 4.14
C TYR A 56 7.81 -8.64 2.87
N ILE A 57 8.73 -7.74 2.53
CA ILE A 57 8.78 -7.01 1.28
C ILE A 57 10.22 -6.95 0.76
N SER A 58 10.40 -7.12 -0.55
CA SER A 58 11.69 -6.93 -1.24
C SER A 58 11.74 -5.59 -2.00
N SER A 59 12.88 -5.31 -2.62
CA SER A 59 13.06 -4.15 -3.52
C SER A 59 12.03 -4.08 -4.64
N ALA A 60 11.53 -5.21 -5.13
CA ALA A 60 10.50 -5.25 -6.16
C ALA A 60 9.18 -4.64 -5.65
N GLY A 61 8.75 -5.00 -4.45
CA GLY A 61 7.54 -4.44 -3.83
C GLY A 61 7.67 -2.96 -3.50
N LEU A 62 8.85 -2.56 -3.00
CA LEU A 62 9.17 -1.15 -2.76
C LEU A 62 9.17 -0.32 -4.05
N GLY A 63 9.65 -0.92 -5.14
CA GLY A 63 9.58 -0.34 -6.48
C GLY A 63 8.15 -0.04 -6.91
N VAL A 64 7.21 -0.97 -6.66
CA VAL A 64 5.78 -0.75 -6.95
C VAL A 64 5.25 0.51 -6.25
N PHE A 65 5.51 0.67 -4.94
CA PHE A 65 5.09 1.87 -4.21
C PHE A 65 5.63 3.16 -4.87
N MET A 66 6.92 3.17 -5.21
CA MET A 66 7.57 4.33 -5.83
C MET A 66 7.08 4.60 -7.25
N SER A 67 6.73 3.57 -8.02
CA SER A 67 6.23 3.73 -9.38
C SER A 67 4.86 4.40 -9.45
N PHE A 68 4.00 4.19 -8.44
CA PHE A 68 2.62 4.70 -8.47
C PHE A 68 2.39 5.96 -7.63
N ILE A 69 3.28 6.31 -6.70
CA ILE A 69 3.03 7.45 -5.81
C ILE A 69 2.92 8.77 -6.58
N GLU A 70 3.80 9.02 -7.56
CA GLU A 70 3.75 10.21 -8.40
C GLU A 70 2.51 10.19 -9.31
N GLU A 71 2.26 9.07 -9.99
CA GLU A 71 1.10 8.91 -10.89
C GLU A 71 -0.23 9.15 -10.18
N VAL A 72 -0.42 8.58 -8.98
CA VAL A 72 -1.64 8.74 -8.18
C VAL A 72 -1.81 10.19 -7.72
N ARG A 73 -0.72 10.86 -7.34
CA ARG A 73 -0.75 12.27 -6.90
C ARG A 73 -1.05 13.23 -8.05
N ASP A 74 -0.54 12.95 -9.24
CA ASP A 74 -0.80 13.76 -10.44
C ASP A 74 -2.30 13.79 -10.82
N VAL A 75 -3.03 12.72 -10.51
CA VAL A 75 -4.48 12.63 -10.70
C VAL A 75 -5.30 13.07 -9.46
N GLY A 76 -4.67 13.80 -8.53
CA GLY A 76 -5.30 14.36 -7.33
C GLY A 76 -5.62 13.36 -6.24
N GLY A 77 -5.02 12.17 -6.29
CA GLY A 77 -5.11 11.12 -5.29
C GLY A 77 -3.93 11.10 -4.32
N ASP A 78 -3.83 10.03 -3.53
CA ASP A 78 -2.62 9.70 -2.78
C ASP A 78 -2.60 8.21 -2.42
N ILE A 79 -1.43 7.70 -2.03
CA ILE A 79 -1.26 6.37 -1.43
C ILE A 79 -0.82 6.54 0.02
N LYS A 80 -1.59 6.00 0.95
CA LYS A 80 -1.24 5.90 2.37
C LYS A 80 -0.98 4.47 2.75
N ILE A 81 -0.20 4.25 3.80
CA ILE A 81 0.19 2.92 4.24
C ILE A 81 -0.26 2.73 5.68
N CYS A 82 -0.81 1.56 6.01
CA CYS A 82 -1.12 1.23 7.39
C CYS A 82 -0.63 -0.14 7.82
N GLY A 83 -0.58 -0.36 9.14
CA GLY A 83 -0.36 -1.69 9.71
C GLY A 83 1.04 -2.27 9.48
N LEU A 84 2.07 -1.46 9.22
CA LEU A 84 3.42 -1.98 9.00
C LEU A 84 3.94 -2.76 10.20
N VAL A 85 4.17 -4.06 10.02
CA VAL A 85 4.84 -4.90 11.04
C VAL A 85 6.28 -4.44 11.24
N PRO A 86 6.89 -4.63 12.44
CA PRO A 86 8.19 -4.04 12.78
C PRO A 86 9.30 -4.28 11.75
N LYS A 87 9.37 -5.48 11.17
CA LYS A 87 10.36 -5.83 10.16
C LYS A 87 10.21 -5.01 8.87
N VAL A 88 8.98 -4.86 8.38
CA VAL A 88 8.67 -4.10 7.17
C VAL A 88 8.82 -2.62 7.43
N ARG A 89 8.34 -2.12 8.59
CA ARG A 89 8.53 -0.75 9.03
C ARG A 89 10.01 -0.34 9.04
N HIS A 90 10.88 -1.17 9.61
CA HIS A 90 12.31 -0.88 9.65
C HIS A 90 12.93 -0.76 8.24
N THR A 91 12.48 -1.60 7.29
CA THR A 91 12.89 -1.48 5.88
C THR A 91 12.46 -0.15 5.28
N PHE A 92 11.22 0.30 5.55
CA PHE A 92 10.71 1.58 5.07
C PHE A 92 11.48 2.76 5.68
N GLU A 93 11.78 2.68 6.97
CA GLU A 93 12.56 3.68 7.72
C GLU A 93 13.96 3.89 7.14
N ILE A 94 14.70 2.79 6.91
CA ILE A 94 16.04 2.83 6.31
C ILE A 94 16.02 3.48 4.93
N LEU A 95 14.95 3.28 4.17
CA LEU A 95 14.84 3.75 2.78
C LEU A 95 14.22 5.14 2.66
N GLY A 96 13.81 5.78 3.76
CA GLY A 96 13.23 7.14 3.71
C GLY A 96 11.76 7.18 3.29
N PHE A 97 11.04 6.06 3.32
CA PHE A 97 9.65 6.04 2.83
C PHE A 97 8.71 6.88 3.70
N GLN A 98 9.03 7.09 4.98
CA GLN A 98 8.26 7.96 5.88
C GLN A 98 8.20 9.42 5.42
N ASP A 99 9.16 9.86 4.61
CA ASP A 99 9.20 11.23 4.08
C ASP A 99 8.33 11.37 2.82
N ILE A 100 7.89 10.24 2.25
CA ILE A 100 7.18 10.17 0.97
C ILE A 100 5.73 9.73 1.17
N PHE A 101 5.49 8.77 2.07
CA PHE A 101 4.18 8.18 2.33
C PHE A 101 3.69 8.53 3.73
N GLU A 102 2.41 8.87 3.84
CA GLU A 102 1.76 8.94 5.16
C GLU A 102 1.53 7.52 5.70
N MET A 103 2.08 7.25 6.88
CA MET A 103 2.04 5.92 7.50
C MET A 103 1.28 5.95 8.81
N HIS A 104 0.39 4.99 9.00
CA HIS A 104 -0.43 4.86 10.21
C HIS A 104 -0.41 3.44 10.77
N ASP A 105 -0.76 3.27 12.03
CA ASP A 105 -0.86 1.92 12.62
C ASP A 105 -2.21 1.26 12.30
N GLU A 106 -3.27 2.08 12.27
CA GLU A 106 -4.64 1.63 12.06
C GLU A 106 -5.16 1.98 10.67
N GLN A 107 -5.89 1.04 10.07
CA GLN A 107 -6.55 1.23 8.78
C GLN A 107 -7.59 2.35 8.84
N SER A 108 -8.39 2.43 9.91
CA SER A 108 -9.39 3.48 10.08
C SER A 108 -8.75 4.87 10.03
N THR A 109 -7.65 5.06 10.75
CA THR A 109 -6.91 6.33 10.73
C THR A 109 -6.44 6.67 9.33
N ALA A 110 -5.87 5.73 8.58
CA ALA A 110 -5.41 5.98 7.21
C ALA A 110 -6.55 6.39 6.27
N VAL A 111 -7.73 5.77 6.41
CA VAL A 111 -8.95 6.12 5.65
C VAL A 111 -9.43 7.52 6.03
N ASP A 112 -9.51 7.83 7.33
CA ASP A 112 -9.98 9.14 7.83
C ASP A 112 -9.11 10.30 7.32
N ARG A 113 -7.81 10.07 7.13
CA ARG A 113 -6.89 11.09 6.57
C ARG A 113 -7.18 11.47 5.13
N PHE A 114 -8.02 10.73 4.41
CA PHE A 114 -8.55 11.15 3.11
C PHE A 114 -9.83 11.98 3.18
N GLN A 115 -10.46 12.05 4.35
CA GLN A 115 -11.71 12.78 4.60
C GLN A 115 -11.46 14.18 5.19
N GLY A 116 -10.21 14.53 5.51
CA GLY A 116 -9.84 15.90 5.89
C GLY A 116 -10.00 16.24 7.38
N ASN A 117 -9.82 15.28 8.28
CA ASN A 117 -9.71 15.53 9.73
C ASN A 117 -8.26 15.76 10.18
#